data_AF-A0AA96LCD5-F1
#
_entry.id   AF-A0AA96LCD5-F1
#
_cell.length_a   1.000
_cell.length_b   1.000
_cell.length_c   1.000
_cell.angle_alpha   90.00
_cell.angle_beta   90.00
_cell.angle_gamma   90.00
#
_symmetry.space_group_name_H-M   'P 1'
#
loop_
_entity.id
_entity.type
_entity.pdbx_description
1 polymer ?
#
loop_
_entity_poly.entity_id
_entity_poly.type
_entity_poly.pdbx_seq_one_letter_code
_entity_poly.pdbx_strand_id
1 'polypeptide(L)'
;MNIVQFPDKYTLPFFPDVCEFIASKESTIISVGSMVLDLSATTFVDPFGMVTLIGLCRHMYNSHGVTSTIVLPNGDAGSYMERAGFTQNSLIDNFIVIERRNSLLKYFRKSNKNMGVLWFFEGESDIQTINGEIEGWMEANGFSEEEINSITTFISEMVQNVCQHSNTPQKGVLCFQAYKTINGESFLSWAIGDAGIGIRQSLIDSGVQDIVGYDDERVIREVITKGISRFQDDKTRGNGLSRLYKAAQKRRAMLFIQSHAGLFGLHIDVGQLKKIERKVPLVTGTNIGFHLSRA
;
A
#
# COMPACT_ATOMS: atom_id res chain seq x y z
N MET A 1 -0.64 8.74 26.59
CA MET A 1 -0.70 8.62 25.12
C MET A 1 0.65 8.11 24.65
N ASN A 2 0.68 6.98 23.94
CA ASN A 2 1.95 6.38 23.49
C ASN A 2 2.38 7.01 22.17
N ILE A 3 3.56 7.63 22.16
CA ILE A 3 4.10 8.30 20.96
C ILE A 3 5.05 7.32 20.24
N VAL A 4 4.78 7.12 18.95
CA VAL A 4 5.57 6.33 18.02
C VAL A 4 6.23 7.29 17.04
N GLN A 5 7.55 7.44 17.14
CA GLN A 5 8.32 8.30 16.25
C GLN A 5 8.64 7.54 14.96
N PHE A 6 8.31 8.13 13.82
CA PHE A 6 8.58 7.55 12.51
C PHE A 6 9.99 7.91 12.02
N PRO A 7 10.59 7.06 11.17
CA PRO A 7 11.88 7.36 10.55
C PRO A 7 11.81 8.58 9.61
N ASP A 8 12.98 9.09 9.25
CA ASP A 8 13.15 10.17 8.25
C ASP A 8 12.46 9.84 6.92
N LYS A 9 12.50 8.57 6.50
CA LYS A 9 11.80 8.09 5.31
C LYS A 9 10.83 7.02 5.72
N TYR A 10 9.54 7.26 5.52
CA TYR A 10 8.54 6.24 5.68
C TYR A 10 8.13 5.70 4.33
N THR A 11 8.90 4.71 3.91
CA THR A 11 8.72 4.00 2.66
C THR A 11 8.72 2.51 2.91
N LEU A 12 8.41 1.80 1.85
CA LEU A 12 8.32 0.35 1.81
C LEU A 12 9.44 -0.43 2.55
N PRO A 13 10.75 -0.08 2.49
CA PRO A 13 11.77 -0.81 3.24
C PRO A 13 11.77 -0.57 4.76
N PHE A 14 11.24 0.56 5.23
CA PHE A 14 11.22 0.94 6.64
C PHE A 14 9.95 0.51 7.37
N PHE A 15 8.93 0.13 6.60
CA PHE A 15 7.65 -0.29 7.14
C PHE A 15 7.75 -1.45 8.17
N PRO A 16 8.51 -2.54 7.92
CA PRO A 16 8.65 -3.63 8.89
C PRO A 16 9.20 -3.17 10.25
N ASP A 17 10.22 -2.31 10.24
CA ASP A 17 10.88 -1.83 11.46
C ASP A 17 9.91 -1.00 12.33
N VAL A 18 9.03 -0.22 11.69
CA VAL A 18 7.96 0.53 12.39
C VAL A 18 6.97 -0.44 13.04
N CYS A 19 6.54 -1.49 12.34
CA CYS A 19 5.65 -2.51 12.89
C CYS A 19 6.28 -3.23 14.09
N GLU A 20 7.55 -3.65 13.98
CA GLU A 20 8.27 -4.28 15.08
C GLU A 20 8.38 -3.36 16.31
N PHE A 21 8.67 -2.08 16.10
CA PHE A 21 8.73 -1.11 17.18
C PHE A 21 7.38 -0.95 17.90
N ILE A 22 6.27 -0.86 17.15
CA ILE A 22 4.93 -0.75 17.74
C ILE A 22 4.59 -2.04 18.48
N ALA A 23 4.91 -3.20 17.90
CA ALA A 23 4.67 -4.50 18.52
C ALA A 23 5.40 -4.62 19.86
N SER A 24 6.63 -4.10 19.97
CA SER A 24 7.37 -4.10 21.23
C SER A 24 6.71 -3.28 22.35
N LYS A 25 5.75 -2.40 22.01
CA LYS A 25 5.01 -1.54 22.94
C LYS A 25 3.51 -1.84 22.98
N GLU A 26 3.08 -2.89 22.30
CA GLU A 26 1.66 -3.18 22.04
C GLU A 26 0.84 -3.23 23.34
N SER A 27 1.29 -3.96 24.35
CA SER A 27 0.60 -4.07 25.64
C SER A 27 0.34 -2.71 26.31
N THR A 28 1.30 -1.79 26.21
CA THR A 28 1.20 -0.43 26.77
C THR A 28 0.27 0.45 25.92
N ILE A 29 0.27 0.26 24.60
CA ILE A 29 -0.64 0.95 23.68
C ILE A 29 -2.09 0.51 23.94
N ILE A 30 -2.32 -0.80 24.03
CA ILE A 30 -3.62 -1.39 24.34
C ILE A 30 -4.15 -0.90 25.68
N SER A 31 -3.32 -0.89 26.73
CA SER A 31 -3.76 -0.41 28.06
C SER A 31 -4.18 1.06 28.08
N VAL A 32 -3.59 1.88 27.19
CA VAL A 32 -3.94 3.31 27.05
C VAL A 32 -5.13 3.53 26.12
N GLY A 33 -5.41 2.58 25.21
CA GLY A 33 -6.51 2.68 24.23
C GLY A 33 -6.29 3.71 23.12
N SER A 34 -5.09 4.29 23.03
CA SER A 34 -4.74 5.28 22.01
C SER A 34 -3.24 5.34 21.72
N MET A 35 -2.89 5.68 20.48
CA MET A 35 -1.52 5.91 20.03
C MET A 35 -1.38 7.19 19.19
N VAL A 36 -0.19 7.78 19.23
CA VAL A 36 0.22 8.88 18.34
C VAL A 36 1.30 8.37 17.41
N LEU A 37 1.05 8.45 16.11
CA LEU A 37 2.00 8.19 15.06
C LEU A 37 2.60 9.53 14.63
N ASP A 38 3.81 9.82 15.09
CA ASP A 38 4.47 11.10 14.86
C ASP A 38 5.42 11.02 13.66
N LEU A 39 4.97 11.58 12.54
CA LEU A 39 5.77 11.68 11.30
C LEU A 39 6.46 13.04 11.19
N SER A 40 6.50 13.86 12.24
CA SER A 40 6.99 15.23 12.10
C SER A 40 8.46 15.35 11.69
N ALA A 41 9.28 14.33 11.97
CA ALA A 41 10.66 14.22 11.51
C ALA A 41 10.80 13.58 10.12
N THR A 42 9.73 13.01 9.56
CA THR A 42 9.75 12.37 8.25
C THR A 42 9.89 13.40 7.13
N THR A 43 10.87 13.22 6.25
CA THR A 43 11.11 14.09 5.08
C THR A 43 10.60 13.47 3.78
N PHE A 44 10.23 12.19 3.79
CA PHE A 44 9.69 11.51 2.61
C PHE A 44 8.73 10.38 2.97
N VAL A 45 7.59 10.34 2.28
CA VAL A 45 6.60 9.26 2.33
C VAL A 45 6.28 8.86 0.89
N ASP A 46 6.17 7.57 0.61
CA ASP A 46 5.76 7.05 -0.72
C ASP A 46 4.30 6.53 -0.67
N PRO A 47 3.70 6.15 -1.82
CA PRO A 47 2.37 5.57 -1.84
C PRO A 47 2.18 4.39 -0.88
N PHE A 48 3.20 3.53 -0.77
CA PHE A 48 3.14 2.37 0.12
C PHE A 48 3.07 2.80 1.58
N GLY A 49 3.92 3.73 2.01
CA GLY A 49 3.88 4.30 3.35
C GLY A 49 2.49 4.85 3.68
N MET A 50 1.87 5.64 2.80
CA MET A 50 0.52 6.15 3.07
C MET A 50 -0.53 5.04 3.25
N VAL A 51 -0.52 4.03 2.38
CA VAL A 51 -1.46 2.90 2.45
C VAL A 51 -1.23 2.07 3.72
N THR A 52 0.02 1.73 4.02
CA THR A 52 0.34 0.91 5.20
C THR A 52 0.14 1.67 6.51
N LEU A 53 0.26 3.00 6.52
CA LEU A 53 -0.09 3.82 7.69
C LEU A 53 -1.55 3.64 8.07
N ILE A 54 -2.45 3.68 7.07
CA ILE A 54 -3.88 3.45 7.26
C ILE A 54 -4.11 1.99 7.69
N GLY A 55 -3.48 1.03 7.01
CA GLY A 55 -3.58 -0.39 7.36
C GLY A 55 -3.18 -0.69 8.81
N LEU A 56 -2.10 -0.09 9.29
CA LEU A 56 -1.63 -0.19 10.68
C LEU A 56 -2.66 0.37 11.67
N CYS A 57 -3.20 1.57 11.42
CA CYS A 57 -4.24 2.14 12.27
C CYS A 57 -5.48 1.24 12.33
N ARG A 58 -5.90 0.69 11.19
CA ARG A 58 -7.04 -0.23 11.09
C ARG A 58 -6.79 -1.52 11.85
N HIS A 59 -5.59 -2.10 11.74
CA HIS A 59 -5.21 -3.28 12.50
C HIS A 59 -5.34 -3.05 14.01
N MET A 60 -4.77 -1.95 14.51
CA MET A 60 -4.79 -1.62 15.93
C MET A 60 -6.21 -1.37 16.45
N TYR A 61 -7.06 -0.74 15.64
CA TYR A 61 -8.46 -0.54 16.00
C TYR A 61 -9.28 -1.84 15.97
N ASN A 62 -9.19 -2.61 14.89
CA ASN A 62 -10.00 -3.82 14.71
C ASN A 62 -9.63 -4.91 15.72
N SER A 63 -8.34 -5.03 16.05
CA SER A 63 -7.85 -6.07 16.97
C SER A 63 -7.99 -5.67 18.44
N HIS A 64 -7.88 -4.37 18.76
CA HIS A 64 -7.71 -3.90 20.14
C HIS A 64 -8.51 -2.66 20.53
N GLY A 65 -9.29 -2.08 19.62
CA GLY A 65 -10.06 -0.85 19.88
C GLY A 65 -9.19 0.40 20.07
N VAL A 66 -7.92 0.36 19.65
CA VAL A 66 -6.97 1.47 19.83
C VAL A 66 -7.22 2.55 18.77
N THR A 67 -7.47 3.78 19.23
CA THR A 67 -7.60 4.95 18.35
C THR A 67 -6.24 5.55 18.00
N SER A 68 -6.13 6.19 16.83
CA SER A 68 -4.86 6.68 16.30
C SER A 68 -4.89 8.16 16.01
N THR A 69 -3.90 8.90 16.48
CA THR A 69 -3.63 10.27 16.03
C THR A 69 -2.39 10.27 15.15
N ILE A 70 -2.48 10.81 13.93
CA ILE A 70 -1.36 10.93 13.00
C ILE A 70 -0.92 12.39 12.97
N VAL A 71 0.32 12.65 13.39
CA VAL A 71 0.96 13.97 13.24
C VAL A 71 1.67 13.99 11.90
N LEU A 72 1.22 14.86 10.99
CA LEU A 72 1.79 14.91 9.64
C LEU A 72 3.25 15.39 9.62
N PRO A 73 4.01 14.98 8.60
CA PRO A 73 5.35 15.51 8.38
C PRO A 73 5.37 17.03 8.19
N ASN A 74 6.51 17.64 8.50
CA ASN A 74 6.75 19.04 8.15
C ASN A 74 7.23 19.17 6.68
N GLY A 75 7.09 20.36 6.11
CA GLY A 75 7.65 20.70 4.80
C GLY A 75 7.01 19.91 3.64
N ASP A 76 7.84 19.55 2.66
CA ASP A 76 7.38 19.02 1.37
C ASP A 76 6.64 17.68 1.49
N ALA A 77 7.02 16.81 2.43
CA ALA A 77 6.35 15.53 2.67
C ALA A 77 4.94 15.72 3.26
N GLY A 78 4.77 16.65 4.20
CA GLY A 78 3.44 16.99 4.74
C GLY A 78 2.54 17.58 3.66
N SER A 79 3.06 18.55 2.90
CA SER A 79 2.32 19.13 1.77
C SER A 79 2.02 18.10 0.68
N TYR A 80 2.87 17.10 0.51
CA TYR A 80 2.62 15.98 -0.38
C TYR A 80 1.44 15.13 0.08
N MET A 81 1.45 14.65 1.34
CA MET A 81 0.33 13.86 1.89
C MET A 81 -1.00 14.63 1.84
N GLU A 82 -0.98 15.94 2.11
CA GLU A 82 -2.15 16.81 1.96
C GLU A 82 -2.67 16.85 0.52
N ARG A 83 -1.80 17.10 -0.46
CA ARG A 83 -2.18 17.10 -1.88
C ARG A 83 -2.66 15.74 -2.35
N ALA A 84 -2.10 14.67 -1.79
CA ALA A 84 -2.56 13.31 -2.04
C ALA A 84 -3.97 13.04 -1.51
N GLY A 85 -4.52 13.90 -0.64
CA GLY A 85 -5.85 13.70 -0.06
C GLY A 85 -5.83 13.02 1.30
N PHE A 86 -4.66 12.79 1.89
CA PHE A 86 -4.52 12.14 3.20
C PHE A 86 -5.18 12.91 4.35
N THR A 87 -5.53 14.18 4.16
CA THR A 87 -6.18 15.00 5.20
C THR A 87 -7.67 15.18 5.00
N GLN A 88 -8.26 14.56 3.97
CA GLN A 88 -9.69 14.61 3.72
C GLN A 88 -10.42 13.72 4.73
N ASN A 89 -10.62 14.25 5.94
CA ASN A 89 -11.14 13.53 7.12
C ASN A 89 -12.48 12.82 6.88
N SER A 90 -13.31 13.27 5.93
CA SER A 90 -14.58 12.60 5.57
C SER A 90 -14.40 11.24 4.92
N LEU A 91 -13.20 10.93 4.42
CA LEU A 91 -12.89 9.67 3.73
C LEU A 91 -12.14 8.67 4.63
N ILE A 92 -11.62 9.14 5.76
CA ILE A 92 -10.80 8.34 6.68
C ILE A 92 -11.68 7.75 7.79
N ASP A 93 -11.34 6.56 8.26
CA ASP A 93 -12.03 5.91 9.37
C ASP A 93 -12.09 6.80 10.62
N ASN A 94 -13.26 6.89 11.27
CA ASN A 94 -13.54 7.81 12.39
C ASN A 94 -12.62 7.67 13.62
N PHE A 95 -11.90 6.55 13.73
CA PHE A 95 -10.94 6.29 14.82
C PHE A 95 -9.52 6.80 14.52
N ILE A 96 -9.32 7.43 13.36
CA ILE A 96 -8.07 8.06 12.94
C ILE A 96 -8.26 9.58 12.93
N VAL A 97 -7.46 10.27 13.72
CA VAL A 97 -7.42 11.74 13.77
C VAL A 97 -6.14 12.22 13.10
N ILE A 98 -6.27 13.11 12.13
CA ILE A 98 -5.11 13.73 11.47
C ILE A 98 -4.83 15.09 12.11
N GLU A 99 -3.70 15.21 12.80
CA GLU A 99 -3.21 16.48 13.33
C GLU A 99 -2.45 17.23 12.23
N ARG A 100 -3.13 18.24 11.66
CA ARG A 100 -2.52 19.15 10.68
C ARG A 100 -1.65 20.18 11.38
N ARG A 101 -0.51 20.52 10.79
CA ARG A 101 0.33 21.64 11.27
C ARG A 101 0.01 22.93 10.53
N ASN A 102 -0.10 24.03 11.29
CA ASN A 102 -0.55 25.37 10.85
C ASN A 102 0.27 26.03 9.72
N SER A 103 1.40 25.45 9.28
CA SER A 103 2.35 26.08 8.35
C SER A 103 2.32 25.56 6.91
N LEU A 104 1.49 24.58 6.56
CA LEU A 104 1.54 23.93 5.24
C LEU A 104 0.91 24.76 4.11
N LEU A 105 -0.02 25.68 4.42
CA LEU A 105 -0.62 26.62 3.44
C LEU A 105 0.41 27.47 2.67
N LYS A 106 1.60 27.72 3.25
CA LYS A 106 2.67 28.48 2.58
C LYS A 106 3.38 27.70 1.48
N TYR A 107 3.33 26.37 1.50
CA TYR A 107 3.99 25.48 0.53
C TYR A 107 3.14 25.18 -0.71
N PHE A 108 1.83 25.47 -0.67
CA PHE A 108 0.92 25.32 -1.82
C PHE A 108 1.25 26.23 -3.03
N ARG A 109 2.18 27.18 -2.89
CA ARG A 109 2.52 28.16 -3.93
C ARG A 109 3.55 27.68 -4.96
N LYS A 110 4.15 26.49 -4.81
CA LYS A 110 4.97 25.88 -5.87
C LYS A 110 4.19 24.78 -6.57
N SER A 111 3.79 25.04 -7.82
CA SER A 111 3.11 24.09 -8.69
C SER A 111 3.98 22.85 -8.96
N ASN A 112 3.86 21.84 -8.11
CA ASN A 112 4.38 20.51 -8.46
C ASN A 112 3.32 19.81 -9.31
N LYS A 113 3.63 19.63 -10.59
CA LYS A 113 2.83 18.91 -11.61
C LYS A 113 2.71 17.40 -11.34
N ASN A 114 3.21 16.93 -10.20
CA ASN A 114 3.22 15.52 -9.86
C ASN A 114 1.91 15.20 -9.14
N MET A 115 1.09 14.38 -9.78
CA MET A 115 -0.12 13.84 -9.20
C MET A 115 0.25 12.86 -8.09
N GLY A 116 -0.20 13.15 -6.89
CA GLY A 116 -0.39 12.16 -5.83
C GLY A 116 -1.87 12.12 -5.54
N VAL A 117 -2.47 10.95 -5.57
CA VAL A 117 -3.87 10.79 -5.17
C VAL A 117 -4.00 9.54 -4.32
N LEU A 118 -4.72 9.70 -3.23
CA LEU A 118 -5.15 8.69 -2.30
C LEU A 118 -6.66 8.54 -2.48
N TRP A 119 -7.05 7.34 -2.91
CA TRP A 119 -8.40 6.93 -3.17
C TRP A 119 -8.87 5.97 -2.10
N PHE A 120 -10.07 6.23 -1.56
CA PHE A 120 -10.82 5.27 -0.76
C PHE A 120 -11.96 4.75 -1.62
N PHE A 121 -12.02 3.43 -1.82
CA PHE A 121 -13.01 2.80 -2.70
C PHE A 121 -13.81 1.74 -1.94
N GLU A 122 -15.07 1.56 -2.32
CA GLU A 122 -16.01 0.64 -1.67
C GLU A 122 -16.34 -0.55 -2.58
N GLY A 123 -16.32 -0.37 -3.89
CA GLY A 123 -16.79 -1.39 -4.82
C GLY A 123 -16.24 -1.27 -6.23
N GLU A 124 -16.54 -2.27 -7.05
CA GLU A 124 -16.07 -2.34 -8.44
C GLU A 124 -16.61 -1.18 -9.31
N SER A 125 -17.69 -0.52 -8.89
CA SER A 125 -18.19 0.69 -9.55
C SER A 125 -17.16 1.83 -9.57
N ASP A 126 -16.24 1.86 -8.61
CA ASP A 126 -15.21 2.91 -8.51
C ASP A 126 -14.09 2.72 -9.53
N ILE A 127 -13.96 1.53 -10.14
CA ILE A 127 -12.88 1.18 -11.07
C ILE A 127 -12.84 2.12 -12.28
N GLN A 128 -14.00 2.45 -12.86
CA GLN A 128 -14.05 3.32 -14.04
C GLN A 128 -13.53 4.73 -13.71
N THR A 129 -13.89 5.28 -12.55
CA THR A 129 -13.43 6.59 -12.11
C THR A 129 -11.93 6.57 -11.81
N ILE A 130 -11.46 5.55 -11.08
CA ILE A 130 -10.04 5.38 -10.77
C ILE A 130 -9.20 5.27 -12.05
N ASN A 131 -9.64 4.44 -13.01
CA ASN A 131 -8.94 4.28 -14.28
C ASN A 131 -8.93 5.58 -15.08
N GLY A 132 -10.07 6.29 -15.18
CA GLY A 132 -10.13 7.55 -15.93
C GLY A 132 -9.16 8.62 -15.42
N GLU A 133 -8.94 8.71 -14.10
CA GLU A 133 -7.94 9.62 -13.54
C GLU A 133 -6.50 9.20 -13.84
N ILE A 134 -6.21 7.91 -13.71
CA ILE A 134 -4.89 7.35 -13.99
C ILE A 134 -4.56 7.51 -15.49
N GLU A 135 -5.50 7.17 -16.37
CA GLU A 135 -5.41 7.31 -17.82
C GLU A 135 -5.14 8.76 -18.22
N GLY A 136 -6.00 9.69 -17.79
CA GLY A 136 -5.86 11.10 -18.14
C GLY A 136 -4.52 11.70 -17.69
N TRP A 137 -4.00 11.27 -16.53
CA TRP A 137 -2.68 11.71 -16.10
C TRP A 137 -1.55 11.08 -16.91
N MET A 138 -1.62 9.77 -17.17
CA MET A 138 -0.61 9.05 -17.94
C MET A 138 -0.52 9.59 -19.38
N GLU A 139 -1.66 9.87 -20.02
CA GLU A 139 -1.73 10.52 -21.33
C GLU A 139 -1.05 11.89 -21.30
N ALA A 140 -1.37 12.73 -20.30
CA ALA A 140 -0.76 14.04 -20.13
C ALA A 140 0.76 14.01 -19.85
N ASN A 141 1.31 12.84 -19.50
CA ASN A 141 2.73 12.64 -19.19
C ASN A 141 3.46 11.75 -20.19
N GLY A 142 2.85 11.50 -21.36
CA GLY A 142 3.51 10.88 -22.51
C GLY A 142 3.73 9.37 -22.38
N PHE A 143 2.94 8.69 -21.55
CA PHE A 143 2.92 7.23 -21.54
C PHE A 143 2.31 6.69 -22.83
N SER A 144 2.79 5.54 -23.29
CA SER A 144 2.20 4.85 -24.44
C SER A 144 0.85 4.22 -24.09
N GLU A 145 -0.01 4.01 -25.10
CA GLU A 145 -1.29 3.33 -24.94
C GLU A 145 -1.12 1.91 -24.36
N GLU A 146 -0.06 1.20 -24.73
CA GLU A 146 0.28 -0.11 -24.16
C GLU A 146 0.57 -0.01 -22.65
N GLU A 147 1.30 1.01 -22.21
CA GLU A 147 1.62 1.21 -20.80
C GLU A 147 0.39 1.59 -19.98
N ILE A 148 -0.45 2.48 -20.53
CA ILE A 148 -1.73 2.89 -19.94
C ILE A 148 -2.60 1.66 -19.74
N ASN A 149 -2.89 0.92 -20.81
CA ASN A 149 -3.71 -0.30 -20.76
C ASN A 149 -3.14 -1.33 -19.78
N SER A 150 -1.82 -1.52 -19.77
CA SER A 150 -1.18 -2.45 -18.85
C SER A 150 -1.37 -2.04 -17.39
N ILE A 151 -1.16 -0.77 -17.06
CA ILE A 151 -1.26 -0.27 -15.68
C ILE A 151 -2.72 -0.26 -15.21
N THR A 152 -3.66 0.23 -16.02
CA THR A 152 -5.08 0.27 -15.66
C THR A 152 -5.67 -1.13 -15.50
N THR A 153 -5.26 -2.09 -16.33
CA THR A 153 -5.61 -3.50 -16.15
C THR A 153 -5.12 -4.02 -14.79
N PHE A 154 -3.86 -3.75 -14.42
CA PHE A 154 -3.33 -4.17 -13.12
C PHE A 154 -4.08 -3.54 -11.95
N ILE A 155 -4.32 -2.23 -11.99
CA ILE A 155 -5.04 -1.53 -10.94
C ILE A 155 -6.48 -2.07 -10.83
N SER A 156 -7.16 -2.30 -11.96
CA SER A 156 -8.49 -2.89 -11.98
C SER A 156 -8.50 -4.27 -11.35
N GLU A 157 -7.55 -5.15 -11.71
CA GLU A 157 -7.41 -6.48 -11.09
C GLU A 157 -7.18 -6.37 -9.57
N MET A 158 -6.38 -5.41 -9.10
CA MET A 158 -6.11 -5.25 -7.67
C MET A 158 -7.32 -4.69 -6.91
N VAL A 159 -8.02 -3.71 -7.47
CA VAL A 159 -9.25 -3.15 -6.88
C VAL A 159 -10.33 -4.23 -6.82
N GLN A 160 -10.52 -5.02 -7.88
CA GLN A 160 -11.44 -6.17 -7.89
C GLN A 160 -11.08 -7.18 -6.81
N ASN A 161 -9.80 -7.52 -6.64
CA ASN A 161 -9.37 -8.43 -5.59
C ASN A 161 -9.75 -7.91 -4.20
N VAL A 162 -9.55 -6.62 -3.92
CA VAL A 162 -9.96 -6.04 -2.63
C VAL A 162 -11.47 -6.12 -2.46
N CYS A 163 -12.25 -5.71 -3.46
CA CYS A 163 -13.71 -5.72 -3.39
C CYS A 163 -14.30 -7.13 -3.22
N GLN A 164 -13.74 -8.13 -3.89
CA GLN A 164 -14.28 -9.50 -3.90
C GLN A 164 -13.78 -10.35 -2.72
N HIS A 165 -12.58 -10.07 -2.20
CA HIS A 165 -11.88 -11.01 -1.33
C HIS A 165 -11.44 -10.46 0.02
N SER A 166 -11.44 -9.15 0.24
CA SER A 166 -11.03 -8.60 1.53
C SER A 166 -11.99 -8.96 2.66
N ASN A 167 -13.30 -9.08 2.38
CA ASN A 167 -14.33 -9.39 3.39
C ASN A 167 -14.23 -8.48 4.63
N THR A 168 -14.15 -7.17 4.39
CA THR A 168 -14.15 -6.13 5.44
C THR A 168 -15.15 -5.03 5.10
N PRO A 169 -15.82 -4.41 6.08
CA PRO A 169 -16.68 -3.26 5.84
C PRO A 169 -15.88 -1.97 5.57
N GLN A 170 -14.55 -1.98 5.76
CA GLN A 170 -13.71 -0.82 5.55
C GLN A 170 -13.33 -0.65 4.08
N LYS A 171 -13.31 0.59 3.61
CA LYS A 171 -12.93 0.94 2.24
C LYS A 171 -11.54 0.42 1.89
N GLY A 172 -11.38 -0.09 0.69
CA GLY A 172 -10.04 -0.27 0.12
C GLY A 172 -9.34 1.07 -0.04
N VAL A 173 -8.01 1.06 0.00
CA VAL A 173 -7.19 2.26 -0.16
C VAL A 173 -6.25 2.05 -1.32
N LEU A 174 -6.26 2.96 -2.29
CA LEU A 174 -5.32 3.00 -3.40
C LEU A 174 -4.57 4.33 -3.34
N CYS A 175 -3.26 4.29 -3.48
CA CYS A 175 -2.46 5.49 -3.67
C CYS A 175 -1.60 5.35 -4.90
N PHE A 176 -1.52 6.41 -5.70
CA PHE A 176 -0.58 6.50 -6.81
C PHE A 176 0.18 7.81 -6.77
N GLN A 177 1.42 7.74 -7.24
CA GLN A 177 2.31 8.87 -7.36
C GLN A 177 3.09 8.80 -8.65
N ALA A 178 3.01 9.92 -9.36
CA ALA A 178 3.85 10.24 -10.49
C ALA A 178 5.25 10.68 -10.07
N TYR A 179 6.27 10.08 -10.67
CA TYR A 179 7.65 10.52 -10.52
C TYR A 179 8.32 10.69 -11.87
N LYS A 180 9.48 11.34 -11.88
CA LYS A 180 10.39 11.37 -13.01
C LYS A 180 11.71 10.73 -12.63
N THR A 181 12.30 9.97 -13.55
CA THR A 181 13.67 9.46 -13.42
C THR A 181 14.68 10.60 -13.55
N ILE A 182 15.96 10.32 -13.28
CA ILE A 182 17.05 11.29 -13.50
C ILE A 182 17.11 11.73 -14.97
N ASN A 183 16.78 10.81 -15.89
CA ASN A 183 16.73 11.07 -17.33
C ASN A 183 15.44 11.77 -17.76
N GLY A 184 14.54 12.11 -16.83
CA GLY A 184 13.30 12.83 -17.09
C GLY A 184 12.12 11.96 -17.52
N GLU A 185 12.28 10.63 -17.56
CA GLU A 185 11.21 9.69 -17.92
C GLU A 185 10.18 9.61 -16.80
N SER A 186 8.90 9.70 -17.14
CA SER A 186 7.83 9.59 -16.17
C SER A 186 7.65 8.13 -15.73
N PHE A 187 7.41 7.91 -14.44
CA PHE A 187 7.04 6.59 -13.93
C PHE A 187 5.99 6.69 -12.83
N LEU A 188 5.20 5.63 -12.69
CA LEU A 188 4.17 5.53 -11.66
C LEU A 188 4.63 4.61 -10.54
N SER A 189 4.57 5.10 -9.31
CA SER A 189 4.58 4.27 -8.11
C SER A 189 3.16 4.20 -7.58
N TRP A 190 2.76 3.05 -7.08
CA TRP A 190 1.44 2.90 -6.50
C TRP A 190 1.47 1.88 -5.38
N ALA A 191 0.47 1.97 -4.52
CA ALA A 191 0.19 0.97 -3.51
C ALA A 191 -1.32 0.84 -3.32
N ILE A 192 -1.76 -0.34 -2.96
CA ILE A 192 -3.16 -0.64 -2.66
C ILE A 192 -3.23 -1.51 -1.43
N GLY A 193 -4.24 -1.33 -0.59
CA GLY A 193 -4.42 -2.17 0.57
C GLY A 193 -5.83 -2.18 1.15
N ASP A 194 -6.05 -3.19 1.98
CA ASP A 194 -7.28 -3.46 2.69
C ASP A 194 -6.99 -3.94 4.12
N ALA A 195 -8.01 -4.01 4.98
CA ALA A 195 -7.89 -4.49 6.37
C ALA A 195 -8.63 -5.81 6.60
N GLY A 196 -8.75 -6.62 5.55
CA GLY A 196 -9.57 -7.81 5.46
C GLY A 196 -8.93 -9.11 5.93
N ILE A 197 -9.47 -10.21 5.42
CA ILE A 197 -9.10 -11.59 5.78
C ILE A 197 -7.77 -12.06 5.15
N GLY A 198 -7.17 -11.27 4.26
CA GLY A 198 -5.88 -11.59 3.64
C GLY A 198 -5.92 -12.74 2.63
N ILE A 199 -4.81 -12.90 1.89
CA ILE A 199 -4.68 -13.82 0.75
C ILE A 199 -4.88 -15.28 1.19
N ARG A 200 -4.27 -15.68 2.31
CA ARG A 200 -4.33 -17.07 2.78
C ARG A 200 -5.77 -17.49 3.10
N GLN A 201 -6.48 -16.72 3.89
CA GLN A 201 -7.86 -17.05 4.26
C GLN A 201 -8.77 -16.97 3.04
N SER A 202 -8.61 -15.95 2.18
CA SER A 202 -9.37 -15.84 0.93
C SER A 202 -9.25 -17.08 0.03
N LEU A 203 -8.05 -17.66 -0.09
CA LEU A 203 -7.83 -18.88 -0.86
C LEU A 203 -8.46 -20.11 -0.21
N ILE A 204 -8.38 -20.24 1.12
CA ILE A 204 -9.04 -21.31 1.88
C ILE A 204 -10.56 -21.24 1.68
N ASP A 205 -11.14 -20.05 1.81
CA ASP A 205 -12.58 -19.81 1.61
C ASP A 205 -13.00 -20.08 0.15
N SER A 206 -12.08 -19.90 -0.79
CA SER A 206 -12.25 -20.27 -2.21
C SER A 206 -12.01 -21.76 -2.51
N GLY A 207 -11.84 -22.60 -1.47
CA GLY A 207 -11.72 -24.05 -1.59
C GLY A 207 -10.31 -24.57 -1.88
N VAL A 208 -9.27 -23.74 -1.83
CA VAL A 208 -7.89 -24.17 -2.08
C VAL A 208 -7.33 -24.92 -0.86
N GLN A 209 -7.27 -26.25 -0.93
CA GLN A 209 -6.79 -27.10 0.16
C GLN A 209 -5.26 -27.30 0.17
N ASP A 210 -4.59 -27.13 -0.96
CA ASP A 210 -3.14 -27.37 -1.13
C ASP A 210 -2.23 -26.41 -0.33
N ILE A 211 -2.80 -25.34 0.24
CA ILE A 211 -2.10 -24.36 1.06
C ILE A 211 -2.36 -24.55 2.56
N VAL A 212 -3.17 -25.55 2.95
CA VAL A 212 -3.44 -25.85 4.35
C VAL A 212 -2.11 -26.18 5.06
N GLY A 213 -1.84 -25.46 6.15
CA GLY A 213 -0.58 -25.56 6.89
C GLY A 213 0.57 -24.70 6.35
N TYR A 214 0.34 -23.88 5.32
CA TYR A 214 1.33 -22.87 4.90
C TYR A 214 1.18 -21.60 5.72
N ASP A 215 2.31 -21.05 6.16
CA ASP A 215 2.39 -19.71 6.73
C ASP A 215 2.15 -18.64 5.64
N ASP A 216 1.78 -17.42 6.03
CA ASP A 216 1.35 -16.37 5.11
C ASP A 216 2.43 -16.03 4.06
N GLU A 217 3.70 -15.90 4.47
CA GLU A 217 4.80 -15.61 3.56
C GLU A 217 4.98 -16.70 2.49
N ARG A 218 4.77 -17.96 2.87
CA ARG A 218 4.84 -19.10 1.97
C ARG A 218 3.68 -19.07 0.99
N VAL A 219 2.46 -18.80 1.44
CA VAL A 219 1.28 -18.67 0.57
C VAL A 219 1.51 -17.57 -0.45
N ILE A 220 1.92 -16.39 0.00
CA ILE A 220 2.19 -15.23 -0.86
C ILE A 220 3.25 -15.60 -1.93
N ARG A 221 4.37 -16.20 -1.51
CA ARG A 221 5.42 -16.66 -2.43
C ARG A 221 4.89 -17.63 -3.48
N GLU A 222 4.10 -18.62 -3.07
CA GLU A 222 3.56 -19.63 -3.97
C GLU A 222 2.59 -19.02 -5.00
N VAL A 223 1.66 -18.18 -4.55
CA VAL A 223 0.68 -17.48 -5.40
C VAL A 223 1.38 -16.60 -6.43
N ILE A 224 2.40 -15.85 -6.00
CA ILE A 224 3.12 -14.94 -6.87
C ILE A 224 4.01 -15.67 -7.88
N THR A 225 4.71 -16.72 -7.45
CA THR A 225 5.68 -17.41 -8.31
C THR A 225 5.05 -18.43 -9.25
N LYS A 226 3.94 -19.05 -8.84
CA LYS A 226 3.31 -20.15 -9.57
C LYS A 226 1.91 -19.82 -10.11
N GLY A 227 1.28 -18.75 -9.60
CA GLY A 227 -0.10 -18.39 -9.95
C GLY A 227 -1.13 -19.21 -9.17
N ILE A 228 -2.36 -18.68 -9.05
CA ILE A 228 -3.49 -19.37 -8.38
C ILE A 228 -4.04 -20.51 -9.24
N SER A 229 -3.86 -20.45 -10.56
CA SER A 229 -4.22 -21.53 -11.50
C SER A 229 -3.47 -22.84 -11.27
N ARG A 230 -2.41 -22.84 -10.45
CA ARG A 230 -1.81 -24.09 -9.96
C ARG A 230 -2.69 -24.80 -8.91
N PHE A 231 -3.51 -24.04 -8.21
CA PHE A 231 -4.31 -24.46 -7.07
C PHE A 231 -5.80 -24.65 -7.38
N GLN A 232 -6.23 -24.27 -8.60
CA GLN A 232 -7.59 -24.43 -9.10
C GLN A 232 -7.53 -24.90 -10.56
N ASP A 233 -8.46 -25.76 -10.98
CA ASP A 233 -8.56 -26.28 -12.36
C ASP A 233 -8.95 -25.22 -13.41
N ASP A 234 -9.15 -23.96 -13.00
CA ASP A 234 -9.62 -22.89 -13.85
C ASP A 234 -8.45 -22.05 -14.41
N LYS A 235 -8.11 -22.27 -15.68
CA LYS A 235 -6.94 -21.67 -16.35
C LYS A 235 -7.06 -20.16 -16.61
N THR A 236 -8.24 -19.57 -16.39
CA THR A 236 -8.55 -18.18 -16.82
C THR A 236 -8.58 -17.17 -15.68
N ARG A 237 -8.67 -17.60 -14.42
CA ARG A 237 -8.75 -16.73 -13.23
C ARG A 237 -7.52 -16.86 -12.32
N GLY A 238 -7.19 -15.81 -11.58
CA GLY A 238 -6.17 -15.87 -10.51
C GLY A 238 -4.70 -15.70 -10.91
N ASN A 239 -4.41 -15.02 -12.03
CA ASN A 239 -3.03 -14.77 -12.48
C ASN A 239 -2.49 -13.36 -12.15
N GLY A 240 -3.31 -12.45 -11.61
CA GLY A 240 -2.95 -11.02 -11.46
C GLY A 240 -1.66 -10.78 -10.67
N LEU A 241 -1.53 -11.39 -9.48
CA LEU A 241 -0.32 -11.25 -8.65
C LEU A 241 0.94 -11.83 -9.33
N SER A 242 0.80 -12.95 -10.07
CA SER A 242 1.92 -13.54 -10.80
C SER A 242 2.35 -12.70 -12.00
N ARG A 243 1.40 -12.05 -12.70
CA ARG A 243 1.67 -11.11 -13.79
C ARG A 243 2.36 -9.86 -13.26
N LEU A 244 1.88 -9.32 -12.14
CA LEU A 244 2.47 -8.19 -11.45
C LEU A 244 3.94 -8.46 -11.07
N TYR A 245 4.23 -9.64 -10.53
CA TYR A 245 5.59 -10.03 -10.21
C TYR A 245 6.50 -10.19 -11.43
N LYS A 246 6.01 -10.82 -12.51
CA LYS A 246 6.76 -10.88 -13.77
C LYS A 246 7.01 -9.49 -14.35
N ALA A 247 6.05 -8.58 -14.27
CA ALA A 247 6.20 -7.20 -14.70
C ALA A 247 7.25 -6.46 -13.85
N ALA A 248 7.23 -6.65 -12.52
CA ALA A 248 8.24 -6.09 -11.62
C ALA A 248 9.65 -6.59 -11.95
N GLN A 249 9.82 -7.90 -12.21
CA GLN A 249 11.11 -8.45 -12.64
C GLN A 249 11.58 -7.84 -13.97
N LYS A 250 10.71 -7.81 -14.99
CA LYS A 250 11.02 -7.27 -16.32
C LYS A 250 11.45 -5.82 -16.25
N ARG A 251 10.78 -5.02 -15.41
CA ARG A 251 11.03 -3.57 -15.29
C ARG A 251 12.04 -3.21 -14.18
N ARG A 252 12.65 -4.19 -13.51
CA ARG A 252 13.48 -3.97 -12.31
C ARG A 252 12.79 -3.05 -11.31
N ALA A 253 11.51 -3.32 -11.05
CA ALA A 253 10.73 -2.61 -10.05
C ALA A 253 10.85 -3.30 -8.69
N MET A 254 10.76 -2.51 -7.62
CA MET A 254 10.42 -3.01 -6.30
C MET A 254 8.94 -3.39 -6.26
N LEU A 255 8.66 -4.55 -5.70
CA LEU A 255 7.30 -5.07 -5.50
C LEU A 255 7.22 -5.66 -4.11
N PHE A 256 6.27 -5.25 -3.28
CA PHE A 256 6.06 -5.85 -1.98
C PHE A 256 4.60 -6.23 -1.85
N ILE A 257 4.36 -7.46 -1.42
CA ILE A 257 3.04 -7.98 -1.12
C ILE A 257 3.10 -8.45 0.32
N GLN A 258 2.34 -7.75 1.15
CA GLN A 258 2.11 -8.13 2.52
C GLN A 258 0.69 -8.66 2.63
N SER A 259 0.51 -9.77 3.35
CA SER A 259 -0.80 -10.18 3.79
C SER A 259 -0.69 -10.78 5.18
N HIS A 260 -1.45 -10.21 6.12
CA HIS A 260 -1.28 -10.45 7.55
C HIS A 260 0.20 -10.34 7.97
N ALA A 261 0.72 -11.38 8.62
CA ALA A 261 2.08 -11.42 9.10
C ALA A 261 3.10 -11.66 7.99
N GLY A 262 2.69 -12.16 6.82
CA GLY A 262 3.59 -12.51 5.73
C GLY A 262 3.96 -11.30 4.87
N LEU A 263 5.25 -11.10 4.61
CA LEU A 263 5.75 -10.17 3.61
C LEU A 263 6.62 -10.92 2.60
N PHE A 264 6.31 -10.76 1.31
CA PHE A 264 7.16 -11.23 0.22
C PHE A 264 7.30 -10.17 -0.85
N GLY A 265 8.48 -10.06 -1.46
CA GLY A 265 8.70 -9.05 -2.48
C GLY A 265 10.01 -9.15 -3.24
N LEU A 266 10.19 -8.18 -4.12
CA LEU A 266 11.39 -7.86 -4.87
C LEU A 266 11.90 -6.50 -4.41
N HIS A 267 13.15 -6.44 -4.02
CA HIS A 267 13.85 -5.24 -3.59
C HIS A 267 15.09 -5.01 -4.42
N ILE A 268 15.55 -3.77 -4.55
CA ILE A 268 16.79 -3.46 -5.23
C ILE A 268 17.84 -3.07 -4.21
N ASP A 269 18.87 -3.90 -4.12
CA ASP A 269 20.00 -3.74 -3.21
C ASP A 269 21.30 -3.74 -4.02
N VAL A 270 22.08 -2.67 -3.91
CA VAL A 270 23.30 -2.40 -4.71
C VAL A 270 23.07 -2.65 -6.21
N GLY A 271 21.95 -2.15 -6.73
CA GLY A 271 21.57 -2.30 -8.13
C GLY A 271 21.12 -3.72 -8.52
N GLN A 272 21.09 -4.69 -7.62
CA GLN A 272 20.62 -6.05 -7.88
C GLN A 272 19.22 -6.29 -7.32
N LEU A 273 18.38 -6.97 -8.10
CA LEU A 273 17.04 -7.38 -7.67
C LEU A 273 17.15 -8.59 -6.75
N LYS A 274 16.75 -8.45 -5.48
CA LYS A 274 16.75 -9.49 -4.46
C LYS A 274 15.32 -9.82 -4.03
N LYS A 275 15.08 -11.08 -3.72
CA LYS A 275 13.83 -11.50 -3.07
C LYS A 275 13.91 -11.21 -1.58
N ILE A 276 12.82 -10.73 -1.00
CA ILE A 276 12.68 -10.54 0.44
C ILE A 276 11.49 -11.39 0.90
N GLU A 277 11.67 -12.09 2.02
CA GLU A 277 10.65 -12.87 2.69
C GLU A 277 10.84 -12.64 4.19
N ARG A 278 9.82 -12.13 4.89
CA ARG A 278 9.87 -11.80 6.33
C ARG A 278 8.49 -11.95 6.96
N LYS A 279 8.49 -12.15 8.28
CA LYS A 279 7.30 -11.98 9.11
C LYS A 279 7.27 -10.55 9.64
N VAL A 280 6.15 -9.85 9.50
CA VAL A 280 5.95 -8.46 9.92
C VAL A 280 4.67 -8.39 10.75
N PRO A 281 4.73 -7.95 12.02
CA PRO A 281 3.55 -7.94 12.88
C PRO A 281 2.60 -6.77 12.53
N LEU A 282 1.45 -6.76 13.19
CA LEU A 282 0.51 -5.63 13.22
C LEU A 282 -0.13 -5.23 11.89
N VAL A 283 -0.37 -6.20 11.02
CA VAL A 283 -1.10 -5.97 9.77
C VAL A 283 -2.24 -6.96 9.65
N THR A 284 -3.42 -6.45 9.27
CA THR A 284 -4.52 -7.24 8.74
C THR A 284 -4.67 -6.97 7.25
N GLY A 285 -5.37 -7.86 6.55
CA GLY A 285 -5.67 -7.70 5.13
C GLY A 285 -4.48 -7.94 4.22
N THR A 286 -4.45 -7.20 3.12
CA THR A 286 -3.40 -7.27 2.10
C THR A 286 -2.92 -5.86 1.77
N ASN A 287 -1.61 -5.66 1.66
CA ASN A 287 -1.00 -4.43 1.15
C ASN A 287 -0.05 -4.78 0.00
N ILE A 288 -0.19 -4.10 -1.12
CA ILE A 288 0.62 -4.32 -2.32
C ILE A 288 1.25 -2.99 -2.71
N GLY A 289 2.57 -2.94 -2.86
CA GLY A 289 3.31 -1.78 -3.31
C GLY A 289 4.13 -2.08 -4.54
N PHE A 290 4.09 -1.19 -5.52
CA PHE A 290 4.90 -1.25 -6.72
C PHE A 290 5.62 0.08 -6.93
N HIS A 291 6.95 0.00 -7.11
CA HIS A 291 7.79 1.17 -7.29
C HIS A 291 8.91 0.88 -8.28
N LEU A 292 9.00 1.65 -9.35
CA LEU A 292 10.14 1.55 -10.26
C LEU A 292 11.38 2.14 -9.59
N SER A 293 12.39 1.30 -9.38
CA SER A 293 13.66 1.77 -8.82
C SER A 293 14.36 2.64 -9.84
N ARG A 294 14.92 3.75 -9.37
CA ARG A 294 15.75 4.65 -10.18
C ARG A 294 16.96 3.86 -10.69
N ALA A 295 17.03 3.65 -12.00
CA ALA A 295 18.31 3.53 -12.69
C ALA A 295 18.84 4.94 -12.96
#